data_AF-A0A4V0HY95-F1
#
_entry.id   AF-A0A4V0HY95-F1
#
_cell.length_a   1.000
_cell.length_b   1.000
_cell.length_c   1.000
_cell.angle_alpha   90.00
_cell.angle_beta   90.00
_cell.angle_gamma   90.00
#
_symmetry.space_group_name_H-M   'P 1'
#
loop_
_entity.id
_entity.type
_entity.pdbx_description
1 polymer ?
#
loop_
_entity_poly.entity_id
_entity_poly.type
_entity_poly.pdbx_seq_one_letter_code
_entity_poly.pdbx_strand_id
1 'polypeptide(L)'
;MTAATMEARSKKKPKRPGRRRGNVPFVGPYGERYVDPDTGRAGSRLTAEGRELLAGIMAKHPHPISFLKTAWPRLHRACELDGVPDDEVDAACMEGMVRGLVRYDPSRAGVTTALAWSIRGTVADLLRVRARFGREFANSHNWDGGDGVINREPAARESEPEPDRRADPAALIAAAALTARERVVIALRFEKGLTFARAGEALGVSKERVRQLEEAAVAKLQRAAGLTPPRQVTHAGTVAAVLALVRRAGRNGLTCRAMMRALGTSLRDTRAAVAELRASGRVLFARHNVRRDDASGSVRKTTEIRYRLAAGKAVPA
;
A
#
# COMPACT_ATOMS: atom_id res chain seq x y z
N MET A 1 10.12 12.41 62.05
CA MET A 1 10.11 11.67 60.77
C MET A 1 8.78 11.94 60.10
N THR A 2 8.76 12.85 59.13
CA THR A 2 7.56 13.48 58.56
C THR A 2 7.17 12.83 57.22
N ALA A 3 5.85 12.63 57.07
CA ALA A 3 5.19 12.00 55.93
C ALA A 3 5.17 12.91 54.69
N ALA A 4 6.30 13.06 54.01
CA ALA A 4 6.46 14.04 52.91
C ALA A 4 6.94 13.47 51.56
N THR A 5 6.86 12.15 51.30
CA THR A 5 7.48 11.59 50.08
C THR A 5 6.67 10.51 49.38
N MET A 6 5.41 10.78 49.00
CA MET A 6 4.68 9.91 48.05
C MET A 6 3.65 10.66 47.21
N GLU A 7 4.04 11.75 46.56
CA GLU A 7 3.22 12.37 45.50
C GLU A 7 3.94 12.30 44.14
N ALA A 8 4.22 11.08 43.70
CA ALA A 8 4.66 10.79 42.34
C ALA A 8 3.49 11.06 41.37
N ARG A 9 3.38 12.32 40.92
CA ARG A 9 2.47 12.79 39.87
C ARG A 9 2.53 11.88 38.64
N SER A 10 1.58 10.97 38.54
CA SER A 10 1.23 10.26 37.32
C SER A 10 0.68 11.26 36.30
N LYS A 11 1.57 11.87 35.50
CA LYS A 11 1.19 12.69 34.33
C LYS A 11 0.62 11.75 33.26
N LYS A 12 -0.64 11.36 33.45
CA LYS A 12 -1.43 10.62 32.47
C LYS A 12 -1.46 11.46 31.19
N LYS A 13 -0.75 11.03 30.14
CA LYS A 13 -0.71 11.75 28.85
C LYS A 13 -2.17 11.96 28.39
N PRO A 14 -2.57 13.19 28.03
CA PRO A 14 -3.93 13.47 27.61
C PRO A 14 -4.30 12.53 26.45
N LYS A 15 -5.43 11.84 26.62
CA LYS A 15 -5.97 10.88 25.65
C LYS A 15 -6.19 11.64 24.35
N ARG A 16 -5.48 11.24 23.27
CA ARG A 16 -5.56 11.90 21.97
C ARG A 16 -7.03 11.98 21.53
N PRO A 17 -7.56 13.17 21.18
CA PRO A 17 -8.91 13.27 20.66
C PRO A 17 -9.01 12.40 19.41
N GLY A 18 -9.95 11.44 19.42
CA GLY A 18 -10.18 10.56 18.29
C GLY A 18 -10.49 11.40 17.04
N ARG A 19 -9.84 11.08 15.91
CA ARG A 19 -10.11 11.73 14.62
C ARG A 19 -11.58 11.47 14.23
N ARG A 20 -12.48 12.40 14.55
CA ARG A 20 -13.85 12.38 14.04
C ARG A 20 -13.81 12.61 12.53
N ARG A 21 -14.54 11.81 11.75
CA ARG A 21 -14.79 12.08 10.32
C ARG A 21 -15.59 13.39 10.26
N GLY A 22 -15.04 14.41 9.61
CA GLY A 22 -15.53 15.79 9.65
C GLY A 22 -14.57 16.77 10.33
N ASN A 23 -13.41 16.33 10.81
CA ASN A 23 -12.45 17.20 11.47
C ASN A 23 -11.81 18.17 10.45
N VAL A 24 -12.32 19.39 10.42
CA VAL A 24 -11.68 20.49 9.70
C VAL A 24 -10.22 20.55 10.18
N PRO A 25 -9.22 20.68 9.27
CA PRO A 25 -7.83 20.71 9.67
C PRO A 25 -7.62 21.74 10.77
N PHE A 26 -6.86 21.35 11.81
CA PHE A 26 -6.40 22.30 12.81
C PHE A 26 -5.59 23.39 12.12
N VAL A 27 -5.92 24.64 12.42
CA VAL A 27 -5.21 25.82 11.94
C VAL A 27 -4.55 26.46 13.16
N GLY A 28 -3.24 26.64 13.09
CA GLY A 28 -2.42 27.25 14.13
C GLY A 28 -2.54 28.77 14.15
N PRO A 29 -1.79 29.46 15.04
CA PRO A 29 -1.88 30.92 15.20
C PRO A 29 -1.42 31.69 13.96
N TYR A 30 -0.56 31.09 13.13
CA TYR A 30 -0.04 31.70 11.90
C TYR A 30 -0.83 31.34 10.64
N GLY A 31 -1.95 30.63 10.80
CA GLY A 31 -2.81 30.23 9.69
C GLY A 31 -4.22 30.80 9.86
N GLU A 32 -4.89 31.01 8.75
CA GLU A 32 -6.32 31.30 8.71
C GLU A 32 -7.01 30.43 7.66
N ARG A 33 -8.31 30.20 7.87
CA ARG A 33 -9.14 29.54 6.87
C ARG A 33 -9.52 30.54 5.80
N TYR A 34 -9.58 30.07 4.57
CA TYR A 34 -9.95 30.88 3.42
C TYR A 34 -10.82 30.04 2.49
N VAL A 35 -11.77 30.68 1.83
CA VAL A 35 -12.53 30.07 0.74
C VAL A 35 -12.11 30.82 -0.52
N ASP A 36 -11.58 30.08 -1.48
CA ASP A 36 -11.21 30.63 -2.78
C ASP A 36 -12.49 31.15 -3.48
N PRO A 37 -12.55 32.45 -3.83
CA PRO A 37 -13.73 33.07 -4.42
C PRO A 37 -14.05 32.52 -5.82
N ASP A 38 -13.03 32.08 -6.55
CA ASP A 38 -13.19 31.61 -7.94
C ASP A 38 -13.66 30.16 -7.96
N THR A 39 -13.13 29.33 -7.06
CA THR A 39 -13.40 27.88 -7.04
C THR A 39 -14.39 27.43 -5.97
N GLY A 40 -14.72 28.30 -5.01
CA GLY A 40 -15.51 27.97 -3.82
C GLY A 40 -14.84 26.95 -2.89
N ARG A 41 -13.57 26.60 -3.13
CA ARG A 41 -12.86 25.57 -2.37
C ARG A 41 -12.37 26.12 -1.03
N ALA A 42 -12.74 25.46 0.05
CA ALA A 42 -12.20 25.74 1.37
C ALA A 42 -10.73 25.31 1.46
N GLY A 43 -9.87 26.23 1.88
CA GLY A 43 -8.44 26.05 2.07
C GLY A 43 -7.92 26.69 3.35
N SER A 44 -6.61 26.85 3.44
CA SER A 44 -5.95 27.55 4.54
C SER A 44 -4.76 28.32 3.98
N ARG A 45 -4.54 29.53 4.51
CA ARG A 45 -3.44 30.42 4.10
C ARG A 45 -2.75 31.00 5.34
N LEU A 46 -1.60 31.67 5.14
CA LEU A 46 -0.91 32.35 6.23
C LEU A 46 -1.63 33.65 6.60
N THR A 47 -1.68 33.95 7.90
CA THR A 47 -2.04 35.28 8.41
C THR A 47 -0.97 36.31 8.06
N ALA A 48 -1.22 37.60 8.32
CA ALA A 48 -0.20 38.65 8.14
C ALA A 48 1.06 38.35 8.98
N GLU A 49 0.89 38.07 10.28
CA GLU A 49 1.96 37.66 11.19
C GLU A 49 2.70 36.40 10.69
N GLY A 50 1.97 35.42 10.17
CA GLY A 50 2.55 34.21 9.59
C GLY A 50 3.42 34.48 8.37
N ARG A 51 3.05 35.46 7.53
CA ARG A 51 3.85 35.89 6.37
C ARG A 51 5.09 36.64 6.81
N GLU A 52 4.99 37.53 7.79
CA GLU A 52 6.14 38.25 8.36
C GLU A 52 7.15 37.29 8.99
N LEU A 53 6.66 36.32 9.76
CA LEU A 53 7.51 35.28 10.35
C LEU A 53 8.21 34.45 9.27
N LEU A 54 7.49 34.04 8.22
CA LEU A 54 8.09 33.31 7.10
C LEU A 54 9.16 34.16 6.40
N ALA A 55 8.88 35.43 6.13
CA ALA A 55 9.82 36.36 5.53
C ALA A 55 11.09 36.52 6.39
N GLY A 56 10.94 36.63 7.71
CA GLY A 56 12.08 36.70 8.64
C GLY A 56 12.93 35.42 8.67
N ILE A 57 12.32 34.25 8.47
CA ILE A 57 13.05 32.98 8.34
C ILE A 57 13.76 32.91 6.98
N MET A 58 13.09 33.33 5.91
CA MET A 58 13.64 33.34 4.54
C MET A 58 14.78 34.35 4.38
N ALA A 59 14.75 35.48 5.09
CA ALA A 59 15.86 36.43 5.10
C ALA A 59 17.15 35.82 5.67
N LYS A 60 17.03 34.89 6.64
CA LYS A 60 18.17 34.15 7.21
C LYS A 60 18.59 32.95 6.36
N HIS A 61 17.64 32.37 5.63
CA HIS A 61 17.83 31.21 4.78
C HIS A 61 17.18 31.46 3.41
N PRO A 62 17.88 32.15 2.49
CA PRO A 62 17.30 32.56 1.20
C PRO A 62 16.80 31.39 0.35
N HIS A 63 17.41 30.23 0.52
CA HIS A 63 17.05 29.00 -0.18
C HIS A 63 16.51 27.94 0.79
N PRO A 64 15.19 27.67 0.77
CA PRO A 64 14.51 26.63 1.55
C PRO A 64 15.16 25.25 1.44
N ILE A 65 15.71 24.92 0.27
CA ILE A 65 16.45 23.67 0.06
C ILE A 65 17.66 23.53 1.00
N SER A 66 18.26 24.63 1.45
CA SER A 66 19.35 24.61 2.45
C SER A 66 18.85 24.00 3.77
N PHE A 67 17.61 24.28 4.15
CA PHE A 67 16.98 23.71 5.34
C PHE A 67 16.83 22.18 5.21
N LEU A 68 16.46 21.70 4.01
CA LEU A 68 16.38 20.27 3.71
C LEU A 68 17.77 19.60 3.74
N LYS A 69 18.80 20.24 3.15
CA LYS A 69 20.19 19.74 3.14
C LYS A 69 20.72 19.54 4.56
N THR A 70 20.48 20.48 5.46
CA THR A 70 20.94 20.39 6.85
C THR A 70 20.12 19.41 7.69
N ALA A 71 18.78 19.49 7.64
CA ALA A 71 17.92 18.69 8.51
C ALA A 71 17.76 17.23 8.03
N TRP A 72 17.77 17.00 6.71
CA TRP A 72 17.46 15.71 6.08
C TRP A 72 18.33 15.42 4.85
N PRO A 73 19.68 15.36 4.99
CA PRO A 73 20.60 15.20 3.85
C PRO A 73 20.32 13.95 3.00
N ARG A 74 19.83 12.86 3.61
CA ARG A 74 19.46 11.64 2.89
C ARG A 74 18.25 11.83 1.98
N LEU A 75 17.30 12.69 2.36
CA LEU A 75 16.12 12.98 1.54
C LEU A 75 16.48 13.88 0.37
N HIS A 76 17.35 14.88 0.59
CA HIS A 76 17.93 15.67 -0.49
C HIS A 76 18.66 14.78 -1.51
N ARG A 77 19.55 13.90 -1.03
CA ARG A 77 20.28 12.97 -1.90
C ARG A 77 19.35 12.02 -2.67
N ALA A 78 18.20 11.67 -2.10
CA ALA A 78 17.20 10.89 -2.83
C ALA A 78 16.55 11.68 -3.98
N CYS A 79 16.41 13.00 -3.84
CA CYS A 79 15.94 13.87 -4.92
C CYS A 79 16.98 13.98 -6.03
N GLU A 80 18.26 14.17 -5.67
CA GLU A 80 19.37 14.18 -6.64
C GLU A 80 19.44 12.87 -7.44
N LEU A 81 19.31 11.72 -6.76
CA LEU A 81 19.33 10.40 -7.40
C LEU A 81 18.11 10.12 -8.30
N ASP A 82 16.96 10.74 -8.02
CA ASP A 82 15.73 10.62 -8.82
C ASP A 82 15.66 11.68 -9.94
N GLY A 83 16.72 12.49 -10.10
CA GLY A 83 16.81 13.54 -11.10
C GLY A 83 15.75 14.63 -10.91
N VAL A 84 15.38 14.94 -9.66
CA VAL A 84 14.48 16.04 -9.36
C VAL A 84 15.28 17.35 -9.45
N PRO A 85 14.89 18.31 -10.29
CA PRO A 85 15.61 19.56 -10.41
C PRO A 85 15.47 20.40 -9.12
N ASP A 86 16.51 21.19 -8.81
CA ASP A 86 16.63 21.91 -7.54
C ASP A 86 15.48 22.91 -7.30
N ASP A 87 14.94 23.51 -8.36
CA ASP A 87 13.79 24.43 -8.31
C ASP A 87 12.49 23.74 -7.87
N GLU A 88 12.25 22.51 -8.34
CA GLU A 88 11.12 21.68 -7.91
C GLU A 88 11.27 21.26 -6.43
N VAL A 89 12.50 20.93 -6.00
CA VAL A 89 12.79 20.66 -4.58
C VAL A 89 12.60 21.91 -3.73
N ASP A 90 13.04 23.07 -4.19
CA ASP A 90 12.91 24.34 -3.47
C ASP A 90 11.45 24.77 -3.34
N ALA A 91 10.66 24.63 -4.40
CA ALA A 91 9.21 24.85 -4.38
C ALA A 91 8.50 23.92 -3.39
N ALA A 92 8.86 22.64 -3.34
CA ALA A 92 8.32 21.70 -2.36
C ALA A 92 8.72 22.06 -0.93
N CYS A 93 9.96 22.54 -0.72
CA CYS A 93 10.40 23.04 0.57
C CYS A 93 9.59 24.28 0.99
N MET A 94 9.34 25.23 0.09
CA MET A 94 8.48 26.40 0.35
C MET A 94 7.07 25.99 0.75
N GLU A 95 6.46 25.07 -0.01
CA GLU A 95 5.13 24.53 0.31
C GLU A 95 5.14 23.88 1.71
N GLY A 96 6.21 23.14 2.03
CA GLY A 96 6.44 22.56 3.34
C GLY A 96 6.48 23.60 4.45
N MET A 97 7.18 24.72 4.26
CA MET A 97 7.26 25.80 5.24
C MET A 97 5.90 26.44 5.48
N VAL A 98 5.18 26.79 4.41
CA VAL A 98 3.83 27.37 4.50
C VAL A 98 2.87 26.44 5.23
N ARG A 99 2.82 25.16 4.83
CA ARG A 99 1.99 24.14 5.50
C ARG A 99 2.37 23.93 6.96
N GLY A 100 3.65 24.05 7.28
CA GLY A 100 4.19 23.90 8.63
C GLY A 100 3.72 25.03 9.54
N LEU A 101 3.82 26.29 9.08
CA LEU A 101 3.35 27.46 9.80
C LEU A 101 1.83 27.47 9.99
N VAL A 102 1.07 27.16 8.93
CA VAL A 102 -0.41 27.10 9.01
C VAL A 102 -0.90 26.11 10.07
N ARG A 103 -0.16 25.02 10.33
CA ARG A 103 -0.52 23.98 11.31
C ARG A 103 0.30 24.06 12.61
N TYR A 104 1.09 25.11 12.77
CA TYR A 104 2.02 25.22 13.89
C TYR A 104 1.27 25.28 15.23
N ASP A 105 1.78 24.56 16.22
CA ASP A 105 1.25 24.56 17.58
C ASP A 105 2.43 24.84 18.54
N PRO A 106 2.54 26.05 19.10
CA PRO A 106 3.67 26.44 19.94
C PRO A 106 3.79 25.61 21.22
N SER A 107 2.71 24.93 21.65
CA SER A 107 2.74 24.06 22.84
C SER A 107 3.47 22.74 22.62
N ARG A 108 3.73 22.35 21.36
CA ARG A 108 4.27 21.02 21.02
C ARG A 108 5.74 21.03 20.64
N ALA A 109 6.19 22.04 19.90
CA ALA A 109 7.54 22.11 19.37
C ALA A 109 7.91 23.56 18.99
N GLY A 110 9.20 23.84 18.88
CA GLY A 110 9.68 25.07 18.27
C GLY A 110 9.32 25.16 16.77
N VAL A 111 9.22 26.38 16.26
CA VAL A 111 8.82 26.65 14.86
C VAL A 111 9.73 25.96 13.85
N THR A 112 11.05 26.04 14.03
CA THR A 112 12.05 25.42 13.15
C THR A 112 11.86 23.90 13.05
N THR A 113 11.60 23.24 14.17
CA THR A 113 11.29 21.80 14.21
C THR A 113 10.01 21.49 13.44
N ALA A 114 8.96 22.31 13.59
CA ALA A 114 7.71 22.11 12.85
C ALA A 114 7.90 22.25 11.33
N LEU A 115 8.67 23.26 10.89
CA LEU A 115 9.02 23.46 9.48
C LEU A 115 9.84 22.29 8.94
N ALA A 116 10.85 21.83 9.69
CA ALA A 116 11.69 20.69 9.31
C ALA A 116 10.87 19.44 8.97
N TRP A 117 9.88 19.12 9.81
CA TRP A 117 9.01 17.97 9.59
C TRP A 117 8.02 18.17 8.45
N SER A 118 7.54 19.39 8.25
CA SER A 118 6.62 19.71 7.16
C SER A 118 7.31 19.71 5.79
N ILE A 119 8.52 20.28 5.70
CA ILE A 119 9.42 20.18 4.53
C ILE A 119 9.69 18.71 4.20
N ARG A 120 10.08 17.90 5.20
CA ARG A 120 10.29 16.46 4.98
C ARG A 120 9.05 15.76 4.41
N GLY A 121 7.86 16.10 4.90
CA GLY A 121 6.62 15.50 4.46
C GLY A 121 6.31 15.82 2.99
N THR A 122 6.40 17.09 2.62
CA THR A 122 6.14 17.59 1.26
C THR A 122 7.12 17.05 0.24
N VAL A 123 8.43 17.10 0.52
CA VAL A 123 9.46 16.54 -0.35
C VAL A 123 9.34 15.01 -0.49
N ALA A 124 8.96 14.30 0.59
CA ALA A 124 8.69 12.87 0.48
C ALA A 124 7.44 12.56 -0.37
N ASP A 125 6.43 13.45 -0.37
CA ASP A 125 5.26 13.32 -1.23
C ASP A 125 5.62 13.60 -2.70
N LEU A 126 6.48 14.59 -2.98
CA LEU A 126 7.05 14.84 -4.31
C LEU A 126 7.69 13.58 -4.90
N LEU A 127 8.61 12.95 -4.16
CA LEU A 127 9.25 11.69 -4.59
C LEU A 127 8.25 10.54 -4.77
N ARG A 128 7.20 10.45 -3.96
CA ARG A 128 6.15 9.42 -4.13
C ARG A 128 5.29 9.66 -5.36
N VAL A 129 5.05 10.91 -5.70
CA VAL A 129 4.30 11.28 -6.91
C VAL A 129 5.14 10.94 -8.14
N ARG A 130 6.42 11.33 -8.17
CA ARG A 130 7.35 10.94 -9.24
C ARG A 130 7.54 9.43 -9.36
N ALA A 131 7.71 8.70 -8.26
CA ALA A 131 7.82 7.23 -8.30
C ALA A 131 6.52 6.51 -8.74
N ARG A 132 5.38 7.20 -8.74
CA ARG A 132 4.14 6.72 -9.37
C ARG A 132 4.14 7.01 -10.87
N PHE A 133 4.42 8.26 -11.26
CA PHE A 133 4.44 8.67 -12.67
C PHE A 133 5.58 8.07 -13.47
N GLY A 134 6.75 7.84 -12.88
CA GLY A 134 7.89 7.18 -13.52
C GLY A 134 7.57 5.74 -13.96
N ARG A 135 6.54 5.09 -13.42
CA ARG A 135 6.07 3.80 -13.96
C ARG A 135 5.17 3.93 -15.19
N GLU A 136 4.46 5.04 -15.32
CA GLU A 136 3.55 5.30 -16.44
C GLU A 136 4.31 5.92 -17.62
N PHE A 137 5.34 6.75 -17.35
CA PHE A 137 6.07 7.49 -18.37
C PHE A 137 7.49 6.97 -18.70
N ALA A 138 8.13 6.12 -17.87
CA ALA A 138 9.41 5.51 -18.26
C ALA A 138 9.28 4.55 -19.47
N ASN A 139 8.05 4.19 -19.87
CA ASN A 139 7.78 3.53 -21.14
C ASN A 139 7.58 4.50 -22.33
N SER A 140 7.72 5.81 -22.13
CA SER A 140 7.40 6.83 -23.16
C SER A 140 8.57 7.72 -23.59
N HIS A 141 9.75 7.62 -22.97
CA HIS A 141 10.92 8.42 -23.36
C HIS A 141 11.76 7.70 -24.43
N ASN A 142 11.17 7.56 -25.61
CA ASN A 142 11.86 7.29 -26.88
C ASN A 142 11.60 8.45 -27.86
N TRP A 143 11.64 9.69 -27.37
CA TRP A 143 11.09 10.85 -28.08
C TRP A 143 12.10 11.91 -28.52
N ASP A 144 13.40 11.60 -28.61
CA ASP A 144 14.32 12.49 -29.31
C ASP A 144 15.42 11.69 -30.02
N GLY A 145 15.36 11.66 -31.37
CA GLY A 145 16.46 11.20 -32.21
C GLY A 145 16.12 10.17 -33.29
N GLY A 146 15.12 10.43 -34.13
CA GLY A 146 14.89 9.69 -35.36
C GLY A 146 13.63 10.12 -36.08
N ASP A 147 13.78 10.96 -37.10
CA ASP A 147 12.77 11.54 -37.99
C ASP A 147 11.94 10.50 -38.80
N GLY A 148 11.33 9.51 -38.15
CA GLY A 148 10.58 8.46 -38.85
C GLY A 148 9.40 7.85 -38.10
N VAL A 149 9.17 8.18 -36.82
CA VAL A 149 8.15 7.46 -36.03
C VAL A 149 6.95 8.33 -35.63
N ILE A 150 7.11 9.65 -35.54
CA ILE A 150 6.04 10.57 -35.09
C ILE A 150 5.29 11.22 -36.27
N ASN A 151 5.91 11.30 -37.45
CA ASN A 151 5.20 11.56 -38.71
C ASN A 151 4.65 10.27 -39.33
N ARG A 152 4.42 9.22 -38.53
CA ARG A 152 3.31 8.33 -38.82
C ARG A 152 2.10 9.12 -38.32
N GLU A 153 1.44 9.84 -39.22
CA GLU A 153 0.01 10.16 -39.03
C GLU A 153 -0.63 8.95 -38.33
N PRO A 154 -1.43 9.11 -37.27
CA PRO A 154 -2.17 7.97 -36.74
C PRO A 154 -2.96 7.42 -37.92
N ALA A 155 -2.46 6.34 -38.54
CA ALA A 155 -3.02 5.77 -39.73
C ALA A 155 -4.50 5.59 -39.44
N ALA A 156 -5.27 6.39 -40.15
CA ALA A 156 -6.60 6.84 -39.81
C ALA A 156 -7.47 5.75 -39.20
N ARG A 157 -7.55 5.59 -37.86
CA ARG A 157 -8.39 4.54 -37.24
C ARG A 157 -8.40 3.27 -38.12
N GLU A 158 -7.24 2.84 -38.59
CA GLU A 158 -7.12 1.67 -39.44
C GLU A 158 -7.47 0.51 -38.50
N SER A 159 -8.77 0.21 -38.50
CA SER A 159 -9.47 -0.88 -37.82
C SER A 159 -8.60 -1.51 -36.73
N GLU A 160 -8.90 -1.22 -35.45
CA GLU A 160 -8.56 -2.18 -34.38
C GLU A 160 -8.79 -3.55 -35.00
N PRO A 161 -7.74 -4.41 -35.13
CA PRO A 161 -7.84 -5.63 -35.92
C PRO A 161 -9.12 -6.29 -35.48
N GLU A 162 -10.11 -6.37 -36.39
CA GLU A 162 -11.52 -6.70 -36.08
C GLU A 162 -11.45 -7.76 -34.99
N PRO A 163 -11.89 -7.45 -33.74
CA PRO A 163 -11.46 -8.14 -32.54
C PRO A 163 -11.43 -9.60 -32.87
N ASP A 164 -10.21 -10.14 -32.96
CA ASP A 164 -9.96 -11.46 -33.53
C ASP A 164 -11.09 -12.36 -33.04
N ARG A 165 -11.81 -13.00 -33.96
CA ARG A 165 -13.06 -13.77 -33.78
C ARG A 165 -12.84 -15.02 -32.89
N ARG A 166 -11.97 -14.90 -31.90
CA ARG A 166 -11.59 -15.80 -30.82
C ARG A 166 -12.78 -15.93 -29.88
N ALA A 167 -13.69 -16.76 -30.35
CA ALA A 167 -14.80 -17.37 -29.67
C ALA A 167 -15.96 -16.43 -29.33
N ASP A 168 -17.09 -16.66 -30.00
CA ASP A 168 -18.39 -16.16 -29.59
C ASP A 168 -18.61 -16.47 -28.09
N PRO A 169 -18.77 -15.45 -27.23
CA PRO A 169 -18.96 -15.66 -25.80
C PRO A 169 -20.18 -16.54 -25.49
N ALA A 170 -21.21 -16.51 -26.34
CA ALA A 170 -22.35 -17.42 -26.20
C ALA A 170 -21.94 -18.89 -26.45
N ALA A 171 -21.10 -19.14 -27.45
CA ALA A 171 -20.56 -20.47 -27.73
C ALA A 171 -19.66 -20.97 -26.59
N LEU A 172 -18.84 -20.11 -25.98
CA LEU A 172 -18.03 -20.48 -24.81
C LEU A 172 -18.89 -20.81 -23.58
N ILE A 173 -19.94 -20.02 -23.32
CA ILE A 173 -20.86 -20.27 -22.21
C ILE A 173 -21.61 -21.59 -22.41
N ALA A 174 -22.03 -21.88 -23.65
CA ALA A 174 -22.65 -23.16 -23.99
C ALA A 174 -21.69 -24.34 -23.80
N ALA A 175 -20.43 -24.20 -24.25
CA ALA A 175 -19.41 -25.24 -24.13
C ALA A 175 -18.94 -25.48 -22.67
N ALA A 176 -19.02 -24.48 -21.80
CA ALA A 176 -18.50 -24.56 -20.42
C ALA A 176 -19.37 -25.36 -19.43
N ALA A 177 -20.53 -25.89 -19.85
CA ALA A 177 -21.44 -26.67 -18.99
C ALA A 177 -21.70 -25.98 -17.62
N LEU A 178 -21.96 -24.67 -17.65
CA LEU A 178 -22.27 -23.89 -16.47
C LEU A 178 -23.65 -24.30 -15.92
N THR A 179 -23.74 -24.43 -14.60
CA THR A 179 -25.02 -24.60 -13.91
C THR A 179 -25.88 -23.34 -14.07
N ALA A 180 -27.20 -23.48 -13.90
CA ALA A 180 -28.11 -22.32 -13.96
C ALA A 180 -27.68 -21.20 -13.00
N ARG A 181 -27.22 -21.54 -11.79
CA ARG A 181 -26.76 -20.55 -10.79
C ARG A 181 -25.44 -19.87 -11.20
N GLU A 182 -24.49 -20.61 -11.75
CA GLU A 182 -23.22 -20.05 -12.25
C GLU A 182 -23.46 -19.06 -13.40
N ARG A 183 -24.35 -19.40 -14.36
CA ARG A 183 -24.72 -18.49 -15.47
C ARG A 183 -25.27 -17.17 -14.97
N VAL A 184 -26.19 -17.21 -13.99
CA VAL A 184 -26.77 -15.98 -13.42
C VAL A 184 -25.71 -15.15 -12.69
N VAL A 185 -24.79 -15.79 -11.96
CA VAL A 185 -23.68 -15.06 -11.30
C VAL A 185 -22.78 -14.37 -12.32
N ILE A 186 -22.41 -15.03 -13.41
CA ILE A 186 -21.59 -14.42 -14.47
C ILE A 186 -22.30 -13.23 -15.11
N ALA A 187 -23.58 -13.37 -15.47
CA ALA A 187 -24.38 -12.26 -16.03
C ALA A 187 -24.46 -11.06 -15.07
N LEU A 188 -24.74 -11.29 -13.78
CA LEU A 188 -24.80 -10.21 -12.79
C LEU A 188 -23.45 -9.50 -12.60
N ARG A 189 -22.34 -10.24 -12.66
CA ARG A 189 -20.99 -9.71 -12.37
C ARG A 189 -20.35 -9.02 -13.56
N PHE A 190 -20.44 -9.62 -14.75
CA PHE A 190 -19.71 -9.16 -15.92
C PHE A 190 -20.58 -8.35 -16.89
N GLU A 191 -21.86 -8.72 -17.08
CA GLU A 191 -22.76 -7.94 -17.95
C GLU A 191 -23.35 -6.74 -17.21
N LYS A 192 -23.79 -6.93 -15.96
CA LYS A 192 -24.44 -5.88 -15.15
C LYS A 192 -23.50 -5.14 -14.19
N GLY A 193 -22.24 -5.58 -14.07
CA GLY A 193 -21.23 -4.92 -13.23
C GLY A 193 -21.52 -4.88 -11.73
N LEU A 194 -22.41 -5.74 -11.20
CA LEU A 194 -22.78 -5.70 -9.78
C LEU A 194 -21.62 -6.16 -8.89
N THR A 195 -21.52 -5.58 -7.69
CA THR A 195 -20.57 -6.06 -6.69
C THR A 195 -21.00 -7.41 -6.10
N PHE A 196 -20.06 -8.20 -5.54
CA PHE A 196 -20.38 -9.47 -4.87
C PHE A 196 -21.48 -9.36 -3.79
N ALA A 197 -21.54 -8.23 -3.08
CA ALA A 197 -22.56 -8.02 -2.05
C ALA A 197 -23.95 -7.86 -2.68
N ARG A 198 -24.07 -7.03 -3.72
CA ARG A 198 -25.33 -6.81 -4.44
C ARG A 198 -25.79 -8.05 -5.20
N ALA A 199 -24.87 -8.78 -5.81
CA ALA A 199 -25.19 -10.06 -6.45
C ALA A 199 -25.66 -11.11 -5.43
N GLY A 200 -25.09 -11.13 -4.22
CA GLY A 200 -25.52 -12.03 -3.15
C GLY A 200 -26.91 -11.70 -2.64
N GLU A 201 -27.19 -10.41 -2.44
CA GLU A 201 -28.52 -9.88 -2.09
C GLU A 201 -29.56 -10.28 -3.14
N ALA A 202 -29.28 -10.06 -4.43
CA ALA A 202 -30.19 -10.42 -5.53
C ALA A 202 -30.46 -11.93 -5.65
N LEU A 203 -29.54 -12.78 -5.23
CA LEU A 203 -29.64 -14.23 -5.31
C LEU A 203 -30.07 -14.91 -4.00
N GLY A 204 -30.23 -14.14 -2.91
CA GLY A 204 -30.51 -14.70 -1.58
C GLY A 204 -29.38 -15.59 -1.04
N VAL A 205 -28.11 -15.30 -1.39
CA VAL A 205 -26.93 -16.06 -0.93
C VAL A 205 -25.86 -15.15 -0.34
N SER A 206 -24.95 -15.71 0.45
CA SER A 206 -23.86 -14.92 1.02
C SER A 206 -22.89 -14.42 -0.05
N LYS A 207 -22.24 -13.27 0.22
CA LYS A 207 -21.17 -12.70 -0.62
C LYS A 207 -20.09 -13.72 -0.98
N GLU A 208 -19.67 -14.53 0.01
CA GLU A 208 -18.65 -15.56 -0.20
C GLU A 208 -19.14 -16.66 -1.12
N ARG A 209 -20.44 -17.03 -1.05
CA ARG A 209 -21.02 -18.02 -1.94
C ARG A 209 -21.04 -17.55 -3.39
N VAL A 210 -21.33 -16.28 -3.64
CA VAL A 210 -21.24 -15.69 -4.99
C VAL A 210 -19.81 -15.78 -5.52
N ARG A 211 -18.81 -15.44 -4.70
CA ARG A 211 -17.41 -15.55 -5.06
C ARG A 211 -17.02 -16.98 -5.46
N GLN A 212 -17.43 -17.98 -4.68
CA GLN A 212 -17.18 -19.39 -5.01
C GLN A 212 -17.82 -19.81 -6.34
N LEU A 213 -19.06 -19.37 -6.61
CA LEU A 213 -19.75 -19.64 -7.86
C LEU A 213 -19.08 -18.96 -9.06
N GLU A 214 -18.61 -17.72 -8.90
CA GLU A 214 -17.83 -17.00 -9.93
C GLU A 214 -16.52 -17.73 -10.23
N GLU A 215 -15.74 -18.10 -9.20
CA GLU A 215 -14.47 -18.81 -9.37
C GLU A 215 -14.68 -20.18 -10.06
N ALA A 216 -15.73 -20.92 -9.69
CA ALA A 216 -16.10 -22.19 -10.33
C ALA A 216 -16.51 -22.00 -11.81
N ALA A 217 -17.31 -20.97 -12.10
CA ALA A 217 -17.77 -20.65 -13.45
C ALA A 217 -16.61 -20.23 -14.36
N VAL A 218 -15.72 -19.34 -13.90
CA VAL A 218 -14.53 -18.90 -14.64
C VAL A 218 -13.60 -20.07 -14.93
N ALA A 219 -13.39 -20.97 -13.97
CA ALA A 219 -12.57 -22.16 -14.19
C ALA A 219 -13.17 -23.13 -15.23
N LYS A 220 -14.50 -23.17 -15.38
CA LYS A 220 -15.17 -23.93 -16.46
C LYS A 220 -15.03 -23.24 -17.81
N LEU A 221 -15.23 -21.92 -17.86
CA LEU A 221 -15.05 -21.11 -19.07
C LEU A 221 -13.62 -21.19 -19.61
N GLN A 222 -12.61 -21.10 -18.73
CA GLN A 222 -11.21 -21.25 -19.12
C GLN A 222 -10.94 -22.62 -19.75
N ARG A 223 -11.45 -23.71 -19.16
CA ARG A 223 -11.33 -25.06 -19.73
C ARG A 223 -11.99 -25.17 -21.10
N ALA A 224 -13.19 -24.60 -21.27
CA ALA A 224 -13.88 -24.58 -22.55
C ALA A 224 -13.12 -23.77 -23.62
N ALA A 225 -12.41 -22.72 -23.20
CA ALA A 225 -11.54 -21.92 -24.07
C ALA A 225 -10.17 -22.57 -24.36
N GLY A 226 -9.92 -23.81 -23.89
CA GLY A 226 -8.62 -24.47 -24.03
C GLY A 226 -7.51 -23.86 -23.15
N LEU A 227 -7.87 -22.98 -22.21
CA LEU A 227 -6.94 -22.39 -21.26
C LEU A 227 -6.83 -23.30 -20.03
N THR A 228 -5.61 -23.55 -19.60
CA THR A 228 -5.35 -24.25 -18.34
C THR A 228 -5.86 -23.37 -17.19
N PRO A 229 -6.91 -23.75 -16.46
CA PRO A 229 -7.35 -22.96 -15.32
C PRO A 229 -6.21 -22.92 -14.29
N PRO A 230 -6.02 -21.79 -13.58
CA PRO A 230 -5.01 -21.73 -12.53
C PRO A 230 -5.30 -22.87 -11.55
N ARG A 231 -4.29 -23.73 -11.35
CA ARG A 231 -4.41 -24.93 -10.53
C ARG A 231 -4.97 -24.52 -9.17
N GLN A 232 -6.24 -24.85 -8.91
CA GLN A 232 -6.86 -24.52 -7.62
C GLN A 232 -6.03 -25.24 -6.56
N VAL A 233 -5.30 -24.46 -5.75
CA VAL A 233 -4.52 -25.01 -4.67
C VAL A 233 -5.53 -25.42 -3.61
N THR A 234 -5.87 -26.72 -3.59
CA THR A 234 -6.77 -27.24 -2.58
C THR A 234 -6.15 -27.00 -1.20
N HIS A 235 -6.98 -26.81 -0.18
CA HIS A 235 -6.50 -26.64 1.19
C HIS A 235 -5.62 -27.82 1.60
N ALA A 236 -6.04 -29.05 1.28
CA ALA A 236 -5.24 -30.26 1.48
C ALA A 236 -3.89 -30.24 0.73
N GLY A 237 -3.87 -29.76 -0.52
CA GLY A 237 -2.64 -29.58 -1.30
C GLY A 237 -1.72 -28.53 -0.68
N THR A 238 -2.29 -27.44 -0.15
CA THR A 238 -1.55 -26.40 0.58
C THR A 238 -0.96 -26.96 1.87
N VAL A 239 -1.72 -27.73 2.64
CA VAL A 239 -1.26 -28.42 3.86
C VAL A 239 -0.10 -29.35 3.54
N ALA A 240 -0.22 -30.18 2.51
CA ALA A 240 0.85 -31.08 2.07
C ALA A 240 2.11 -30.33 1.63
N ALA A 241 1.96 -29.27 0.83
CA ALA A 241 3.07 -28.48 0.32
C ALA A 241 3.77 -27.67 1.44
N VAL A 242 3.01 -27.09 2.37
CA VAL A 242 3.55 -26.42 3.57
C VAL A 242 4.33 -27.42 4.42
N LEU A 243 3.78 -28.62 4.65
CA LEU A 243 4.47 -29.66 5.41
C LEU A 243 5.77 -30.09 4.73
N ALA A 244 5.77 -30.29 3.41
CA ALA A 244 6.97 -30.62 2.64
C ALA A 244 8.05 -29.52 2.73
N LEU A 245 7.66 -28.25 2.65
CA LEU A 245 8.58 -27.12 2.83
C LEU A 245 9.16 -27.08 4.25
N VAL A 246 8.32 -27.26 5.27
CA VAL A 246 8.77 -27.29 6.67
C VAL A 246 9.71 -28.47 6.92
N ARG A 247 9.46 -29.64 6.31
CA ARG A 247 10.38 -30.78 6.33
C ARG A 247 11.74 -30.42 5.71
N ARG A 248 11.73 -29.83 4.52
CA ARG A 248 12.96 -29.43 3.80
C ARG A 248 13.78 -28.38 4.56
N ALA A 249 13.13 -27.47 5.28
CA ALA A 249 13.81 -26.44 6.07
C ALA A 249 14.43 -26.97 7.38
N GLY A 250 14.05 -28.16 7.83
CA GLY A 250 14.61 -28.81 9.01
C GLY A 250 14.55 -27.94 10.28
N ARG A 251 15.67 -27.88 11.01
CA ARG A 251 15.77 -27.17 12.31
C ARG A 251 15.64 -25.65 12.18
N ASN A 252 15.94 -25.08 11.02
CA ASN A 252 15.92 -23.64 10.79
C ASN A 252 14.50 -23.06 10.75
N GLY A 253 13.51 -23.91 10.42
CA GLY A 253 12.11 -23.55 10.28
C GLY A 253 11.84 -22.52 9.17
N LEU A 254 10.57 -22.23 8.93
CA LEU A 254 10.13 -21.25 7.93
C LEU A 254 9.13 -20.28 8.52
N THR A 255 9.12 -19.04 8.05
CA THR A 255 8.04 -18.10 8.36
C THR A 255 6.88 -18.30 7.39
N CYS A 256 5.64 -17.94 7.76
CA CYS A 256 4.50 -17.97 6.82
C CYS A 256 4.78 -17.18 5.54
N ARG A 257 5.51 -16.05 5.62
CA ARG A 257 5.85 -15.24 4.43
C ARG A 257 6.84 -15.94 3.50
N ALA A 258 7.75 -16.76 4.05
CA ALA A 258 8.67 -17.56 3.24
C ALA A 258 7.92 -18.69 2.53
N MET A 259 7.02 -19.39 3.23
CA MET A 259 6.18 -20.44 2.64
C MET A 259 5.27 -19.87 1.55
N MET A 260 4.58 -18.75 1.82
CA MET A 260 3.72 -18.05 0.87
C MET A 260 4.46 -17.71 -0.43
N ARG A 261 5.68 -17.15 -0.32
CA ARG A 261 6.52 -16.84 -1.49
C ARG A 261 6.95 -18.09 -2.24
N ALA A 262 7.32 -19.16 -1.53
CA ALA A 262 7.76 -20.40 -2.15
C ALA A 262 6.63 -21.17 -2.85
N LEU A 263 5.40 -21.10 -2.33
CA LEU A 263 4.25 -21.83 -2.85
C LEU A 263 3.38 -21.02 -3.83
N GLY A 264 3.61 -19.71 -3.93
CA GLY A 264 2.71 -18.83 -4.70
C GLY A 264 1.28 -18.77 -4.14
N THR A 265 1.09 -19.11 -2.86
CA THR A 265 -0.24 -19.15 -2.22
C THR A 265 -0.54 -17.85 -1.49
N SER A 266 -1.80 -17.65 -1.10
CA SER A 266 -2.15 -16.49 -0.28
C SER A 266 -1.65 -16.66 1.17
N LEU A 267 -1.46 -15.53 1.86
CA LEU A 267 -1.11 -15.54 3.29
C LEU A 267 -2.22 -16.19 4.14
N ARG A 268 -3.48 -16.08 3.71
CA ARG A 268 -4.64 -16.66 4.39
C ARG A 268 -4.57 -18.18 4.34
N ASP A 269 -4.36 -18.75 3.15
CA ASP A 269 -4.33 -20.20 2.94
C ASP A 269 -3.10 -20.82 3.60
N THR A 270 -1.95 -20.16 3.49
CA THR A 270 -0.74 -20.57 4.21
C THR A 270 -0.97 -20.60 5.73
N ARG A 271 -1.65 -19.60 6.29
CA ARG A 271 -1.96 -19.56 7.73
C ARG A 271 -2.95 -20.63 8.15
N ALA A 272 -3.99 -20.86 7.36
CA ALA A 272 -4.96 -21.91 7.61
C ALA A 272 -4.28 -23.29 7.61
N ALA A 273 -3.45 -23.56 6.60
CA ALA A 273 -2.68 -24.80 6.49
C ALA A 273 -1.73 -25.00 7.68
N VAL A 274 -1.00 -23.95 8.07
CA VAL A 274 -0.11 -23.98 9.24
C VAL A 274 -0.89 -24.17 10.55
N ALA A 275 -2.07 -23.57 10.69
CA ALA A 275 -2.92 -23.75 11.87
C ALA A 275 -3.39 -25.20 12.01
N GLU A 276 -3.79 -25.85 10.90
CA GLU A 276 -4.14 -27.27 10.89
C GLU A 276 -2.95 -28.19 11.21
N LEU A 277 -1.79 -27.94 10.60
CA LEU A 277 -0.56 -28.68 10.90
C LEU A 277 -0.12 -28.53 12.36
N ARG A 278 -0.45 -27.41 12.98
CA ARG A 278 -0.22 -27.17 14.41
C ARG A 278 -1.25 -27.91 15.28
N ALA A 279 -2.53 -27.86 14.91
CA ALA A 279 -3.58 -28.57 15.63
C ALA A 279 -3.36 -30.09 15.63
N SER A 280 -2.83 -30.63 14.53
CA SER A 280 -2.43 -32.04 14.41
C SER A 280 -1.07 -32.37 15.04
N GLY A 281 -0.38 -31.39 15.65
CA GLY A 281 0.93 -31.59 16.29
C GLY A 281 2.09 -31.88 15.34
N ARG A 282 1.90 -31.77 14.02
CA ARG A 282 2.94 -32.03 13.00
C ARG A 282 3.97 -30.89 12.91
N VAL A 283 3.55 -29.68 13.24
CA VAL A 283 4.38 -28.47 13.18
C VAL A 283 4.32 -27.70 14.50
N LEU A 284 5.50 -27.33 15.00
CA LEU A 284 5.68 -26.44 16.14
C LEU A 284 6.11 -25.05 15.66
N PHE A 285 5.82 -24.02 16.45
CA PHE A 285 6.36 -22.68 16.20
C PHE A 285 7.35 -22.30 17.28
N ALA A 286 8.36 -21.54 16.90
CA ALA A 286 9.31 -20.89 17.78
C ALA A 286 9.35 -19.40 17.47
N ARG A 287 9.39 -18.57 18.51
CA ARG A 287 9.64 -17.13 18.36
C ARG A 287 11.15 -16.93 18.29
N HIS A 288 11.63 -16.41 17.18
CA HIS A 288 13.02 -16.03 17.00
C HIS A 288 13.13 -14.52 17.01
N ASN A 289 13.91 -13.97 17.94
CA ASN A 289 14.27 -12.56 17.93
C ASN A 289 15.40 -12.38 16.94
N VAL A 290 15.08 -11.79 15.79
CA VAL A 290 16.07 -11.47 14.76
C VAL A 290 16.52 -10.03 15.00
N ARG A 291 17.82 -9.84 15.17
CA ARG A 291 18.42 -8.52 15.06
C ARG A 291 18.56 -8.22 13.58
N ARG A 292 17.91 -7.16 13.12
CA ARG A 292 18.18 -6.61 11.79
C ARG A 292 18.85 -5.27 11.98
N ASP A 293 20.02 -5.14 11.39
CA ASP A 293 20.66 -3.86 11.21
C ASP A 293 19.87 -3.16 10.11
N ASP A 294 19.28 -2.02 10.46
CA ASP A 294 18.75 -1.15 9.42
C ASP A 294 19.87 -0.35 8.78
N ALA A 295 19.64 0.19 7.59
CA ALA A 295 20.62 1.02 6.86
C ALA A 295 21.02 2.30 7.61
N SER A 296 20.42 2.58 8.79
CA SER A 296 20.84 3.66 9.68
C SER A 296 21.82 3.22 10.77
N GLY A 297 22.24 1.95 10.79
CA GLY A 297 23.08 1.38 11.85
C GLY A 297 22.31 1.15 13.15
N SER A 298 20.98 1.29 13.15
CA SER A 298 20.15 1.03 14.32
C SER A 298 19.73 -0.44 14.34
N VAL A 299 19.99 -1.11 15.46
CA VAL A 299 19.61 -2.50 15.66
C VAL A 299 18.12 -2.57 16.00
N ARG A 300 17.29 -2.97 15.03
CA ARG A 300 15.87 -3.28 15.30
C ARG A 300 15.71 -4.74 15.66
N LYS A 301 15.24 -5.00 16.88
CA LYS A 301 14.79 -6.33 17.30
C LYS A 301 13.42 -6.61 16.67
N THR A 302 13.37 -7.53 15.71
CA THR A 302 12.11 -8.01 15.13
C THR A 302 11.87 -9.45 15.56
N THR A 303 10.74 -9.72 16.20
CA THR A 303 10.36 -11.09 16.53
C THR A 303 9.70 -11.74 15.31
N GLU A 304 10.34 -12.77 14.77
CA GLU A 304 9.80 -13.62 13.70
C GLU A 304 9.27 -14.94 14.28
N ILE A 305 8.12 -15.39 13.78
CA ILE A 305 7.58 -16.71 14.11
C ILE A 305 8.04 -17.68 13.03
N ARG A 306 8.83 -18.68 13.42
CA ARG A 306 9.27 -19.77 12.54
C ARG A 306 8.59 -21.06 12.92
N TYR A 307 8.19 -21.81 11.91
CA TYR A 307 7.51 -23.09 12.01
C TYR A 307 8.48 -24.21 11.60
N ARG A 308 8.59 -25.22 12.45
CA ARG A 308 9.47 -26.39 12.27
C ARG A 308 8.70 -27.67 12.58
N LEU A 309 9.20 -28.81 12.14
CA LEU A 309 8.61 -30.10 12.53
C LEU A 309 8.65 -30.28 14.04
N ALA A 310 7.63 -30.94 14.59
CA ALA A 310 7.71 -31.48 15.94
C ALA A 310 8.79 -32.57 15.97
N ALA A 311 9.85 -32.37 16.76
CA ALA A 311 10.85 -33.41 16.97
C ALA A 311 10.24 -34.48 17.89
N GLY A 312 10.17 -35.74 17.42
CA GLY A 312 10.01 -36.88 18.32
C GLY A 312 8.58 -37.30 18.70
N LYS A 313 7.67 -37.42 17.74
CA LYS A 313 6.67 -38.51 17.78
C LYS A 313 6.66 -39.19 16.42
N ALA A 314 6.95 -40.48 16.38
CA ALA A 314 6.75 -41.30 15.19
C ALA A 314 5.32 -41.05 14.70
N VAL A 315 5.18 -40.50 13.50
CA VAL A 315 3.88 -40.37 12.84
C VAL A 315 3.60 -41.78 12.29
N PRO A 316 2.52 -42.47 12.71
CA PRO A 316 2.15 -43.73 12.07
C PRO A 316 1.92 -43.46 10.59
N ALA A 317 2.45 -44.36 9.75
CA ALA A 317 2.42 -44.28 8.30
C ALA A 317 0.99 -44.11 7.76
#